data_AF-A0A7J4JMA8-F1
#
_entry.id   AF-A0A7J4JMA8-F1
#
_cell.length_a   1.000
_cell.length_b   1.000
_cell.length_c   1.000
_cell.angle_alpha   90.00
_cell.angle_beta   90.00
_cell.angle_gamma   90.00
#
_symmetry.space_group_name_H-M   'P 1'
#
loop_
_entity.id
_entity.type
_entity.pdbx_description
1 polymer ?
#
loop_
_entity_poly.entity_id
_entity_poly.type
_entity_poly.pdbx_seq_one_letter_code
_entity_poly.pdbx_strand_id
1 'polypeptide(L)'
;MDYCDAVSDQNRLPCLKELDALIHEPVLCAKFPEGTDKAGCIISAAANEGRVEVCNGLREKFQKSECIKEVAVSSRSERTCENIELAGGGAQIRYDCLERVAVKKGDYTICLDIKFKEQLGECIGQIAVAKKDALLCGETPNAALSEKDPYLARENCYRYVAGKTKDAGLCDQVQNAGRKEKCLAQLG
;
A
#
# COMPACT_ATOMS: atom_id res chain seq x y z
N MET A 1 11.36 -36.48 -5.98
CA MET A 1 10.99 -36.75 -4.57
C MET A 1 11.13 -35.43 -3.86
N ASP A 2 10.04 -34.87 -3.33
CA ASP A 2 10.04 -33.53 -2.74
C ASP A 2 10.48 -33.57 -1.28
N TYR A 3 11.21 -32.55 -0.84
CA TYR A 3 11.86 -32.50 0.48
C TYR A 3 10.85 -32.64 1.64
N CYS A 4 9.71 -31.95 1.56
CA CYS A 4 8.68 -32.01 2.60
C CYS A 4 7.79 -33.27 2.55
N ASP A 5 7.93 -34.13 1.53
CA ASP A 5 7.24 -35.44 1.52
C ASP A 5 8.03 -36.50 2.29
N ALA A 6 9.28 -36.20 2.71
CA ALA A 6 10.12 -37.09 3.50
C ALA A 6 9.96 -36.91 5.03
N VAL A 7 9.17 -35.92 5.47
CA VAL A 7 8.89 -35.67 6.90
C VAL A 7 7.55 -36.27 7.30
N SER A 8 7.32 -36.42 8.61
CA SER A 8 6.04 -36.91 9.15
C SER A 8 4.88 -35.98 8.81
N ASP A 9 3.65 -36.52 8.74
CA ASP A 9 2.44 -35.75 8.41
C ASP A 9 2.24 -34.52 9.30
N GLN A 10 2.55 -34.65 10.60
CA GLN A 10 2.47 -33.56 11.57
C GLN A 10 3.45 -32.41 11.26
N ASN A 11 4.60 -32.72 10.65
CA ASN A 11 5.65 -31.76 10.32
C ASN A 11 5.59 -31.29 8.86
N ARG A 12 4.73 -31.89 8.03
CA ARG A 12 4.63 -31.58 6.61
C ARG A 12 4.18 -30.13 6.35
N LEU A 13 3.12 -29.66 7.02
CA LEU A 13 2.64 -28.28 6.85
C LEU A 13 3.65 -27.24 7.38
N PRO A 14 4.25 -27.39 8.59
CA PRO A 14 5.37 -26.56 9.02
C PRO A 14 6.52 -26.52 8.01
N CYS A 15 6.94 -27.68 7.49
CA CYS A 15 7.99 -27.77 6.46
C CYS A 15 7.64 -26.95 5.21
N LEU A 16 6.41 -27.09 4.71
CA LEU A 16 5.96 -26.36 3.52
C LEU A 16 5.98 -24.84 3.75
N LYS A 17 5.61 -24.36 4.95
CA LYS A 17 5.65 -22.93 5.29
C LYS A 17 7.08 -22.39 5.37
N GLU A 18 7.99 -23.13 6.00
CA GLU A 18 9.40 -22.74 6.08
C GLU A 18 10.06 -22.73 4.69
N LEU A 19 9.73 -23.72 3.87
CA LEU A 19 10.25 -23.82 2.52
C LEU A 19 9.70 -22.68 1.64
N ASP A 20 8.39 -22.40 1.69
CA ASP A 20 7.76 -21.29 0.95
C ASP A 20 8.41 -19.95 1.30
N ALA A 21 8.61 -19.67 2.59
CA ALA A 21 9.28 -18.46 3.06
C ALA A 21 10.73 -18.32 2.57
N LEU A 22 11.35 -19.41 2.12
CA LEU A 22 12.70 -19.39 1.56
C LEU A 22 12.70 -19.25 0.04
N ILE A 23 11.86 -20.01 -0.67
CA ILE A 23 11.95 -20.16 -2.13
C ILE A 23 10.87 -19.43 -2.91
N HIS A 24 9.69 -19.19 -2.32
CA HIS A 24 8.55 -18.51 -2.95
C HIS A 24 8.16 -19.09 -4.32
N GLU A 25 8.23 -20.41 -4.47
CA GLU A 25 7.97 -21.12 -5.73
C GLU A 25 6.47 -21.46 -5.87
N PRO A 26 5.76 -20.99 -6.91
CA PRO A 26 4.32 -21.22 -7.06
C PRO A 26 3.92 -22.70 -7.08
N VAL A 27 4.79 -23.57 -7.58
CA VAL A 27 4.59 -25.03 -7.63
C VAL A 27 4.48 -25.64 -6.23
N LEU A 28 5.06 -25.01 -5.20
CA LEU A 28 4.95 -25.45 -3.81
C LEU A 28 3.54 -25.20 -3.25
N CYS A 29 2.90 -24.11 -3.67
CA CYS A 29 1.56 -23.74 -3.19
C CYS A 29 0.48 -24.78 -3.53
N ALA A 30 0.69 -25.57 -4.59
CA ALA A 30 -0.19 -26.69 -4.92
C ALA A 30 -0.22 -27.78 -3.83
N LYS A 31 0.83 -27.86 -3.00
CA LYS A 31 1.02 -28.91 -1.98
C LYS A 31 0.43 -28.56 -0.61
N PHE A 32 -0.01 -27.30 -0.43
CA PHE A 32 -0.70 -26.85 0.75
C PHE A 32 -2.09 -27.50 0.83
N PRO A 33 -2.46 -28.11 1.98
CA PRO A 33 -3.79 -28.69 2.18
C PRO A 33 -4.91 -27.66 2.03
N GLU A 34 -6.10 -28.08 1.61
CA GLU A 34 -7.28 -27.20 1.60
C GLU A 34 -7.58 -26.67 3.01
N GLY A 35 -8.04 -25.42 3.11
CA GLY A 35 -8.29 -24.74 4.39
C GLY A 35 -7.03 -24.25 5.13
N THR A 36 -5.84 -24.43 4.54
CA THR A 36 -4.60 -23.81 5.04
C THR A 36 -4.29 -22.51 4.28
N ASP A 37 -3.16 -21.87 4.60
CA ASP A 37 -2.73 -20.60 3.99
C ASP A 37 -2.17 -20.74 2.56
N LYS A 38 -2.85 -21.54 1.73
CA LYS A 38 -2.53 -21.69 0.31
C LYS A 38 -2.63 -20.36 -0.45
N ALA A 39 -3.58 -19.51 -0.04
CA ALA A 39 -3.74 -18.19 -0.64
C ALA A 39 -2.54 -17.28 -0.35
N GLY A 40 -2.04 -17.26 0.90
CA GLY A 40 -0.84 -16.53 1.28
C GLY A 40 0.40 -16.98 0.51
N CYS A 41 0.58 -18.29 0.33
CA CYS A 41 1.66 -18.84 -0.52
C CYS A 41 1.58 -18.29 -1.95
N ILE A 42 0.41 -18.36 -2.59
CA ILE A 42 0.22 -17.90 -3.98
C ILE A 42 0.50 -16.38 -4.09
N ILE A 43 0.01 -15.59 -3.15
CA ILE A 43 0.23 -14.13 -3.12
C ILE A 43 1.72 -13.81 -3.00
N SER A 44 2.43 -14.50 -2.09
CA SER A 44 3.85 -14.27 -1.84
C SER A 44 4.71 -14.69 -3.03
N ALA A 45 4.42 -15.85 -3.63
CA ALA A 45 5.08 -16.32 -4.84
C ALA A 45 4.85 -15.38 -6.03
N ALA A 46 3.60 -14.94 -6.25
CA ALA A 46 3.28 -13.98 -7.30
C ALA A 46 4.06 -12.66 -7.12
N ALA A 47 4.08 -12.12 -5.91
CA ALA A 47 4.77 -10.88 -5.60
C ALA A 47 6.29 -11.01 -5.77
N ASN A 48 6.88 -12.14 -5.38
CA ASN A 48 8.31 -12.40 -5.56
C ASN A 48 8.70 -12.53 -7.03
N GLU A 49 7.90 -13.22 -7.84
CA GLU A 49 8.13 -13.35 -9.29
C GLU A 49 7.79 -12.09 -10.09
N GLY A 50 6.94 -11.21 -9.53
CA GLY A 50 6.40 -10.06 -10.25
C GLY A 50 5.40 -10.45 -11.34
N ARG A 51 4.70 -11.59 -11.21
CA ARG A 51 3.81 -12.15 -12.24
C ARG A 51 2.37 -12.24 -11.76
N VAL A 52 1.47 -11.51 -12.43
CA VAL A 52 0.03 -11.51 -12.11
C VAL A 52 -0.65 -12.81 -12.50
N GLU A 53 -0.09 -13.57 -13.43
CA GLU A 53 -0.64 -14.84 -13.90
C GLU A 53 -0.69 -15.88 -12.78
N VAL A 54 0.24 -15.79 -11.81
CA VAL A 54 0.26 -16.65 -10.62
C VAL A 54 -1.00 -16.43 -9.76
N CYS A 55 -1.53 -15.21 -9.72
CA CYS A 55 -2.76 -14.88 -9.00
C CYS A 55 -4.00 -15.62 -9.55
N ASN A 56 -3.95 -16.17 -10.77
CA ASN A 56 -5.04 -16.98 -11.32
C ASN A 56 -5.28 -18.27 -10.54
N GLY A 57 -4.32 -18.72 -9.73
CA GLY A 57 -4.47 -19.86 -8.82
C GLY A 57 -5.43 -19.62 -7.65
N LEU A 58 -5.85 -18.37 -7.41
CA LEU A 58 -6.82 -18.02 -6.37
C LEU A 58 -8.25 -18.17 -6.90
N ARG A 59 -9.21 -18.52 -6.03
CA ARG A 59 -10.62 -18.63 -6.41
C ARG A 59 -11.39 -17.34 -6.13
N GLU A 60 -11.19 -16.80 -4.93
CA GLU A 60 -11.91 -15.61 -4.48
C GLU A 60 -11.43 -14.36 -5.19
N LYS A 61 -12.36 -13.57 -5.73
CA LYS A 61 -12.06 -12.31 -6.42
C LYS A 61 -11.28 -11.34 -5.54
N PHE A 62 -11.66 -11.25 -4.26
CA PHE A 62 -10.97 -10.41 -3.29
C PHE A 62 -9.49 -10.81 -3.14
N GLN A 63 -9.21 -12.12 -3.00
CA GLN A 63 -7.84 -12.63 -2.90
C GLN A 63 -7.04 -12.37 -4.19
N LYS A 64 -7.67 -12.50 -5.37
CA LYS A 64 -7.03 -12.14 -6.64
C LYS A 64 -6.62 -10.67 -6.69
N SER A 65 -7.51 -9.77 -6.30
CA SER A 65 -7.21 -8.33 -6.26
C SER A 65 -6.08 -8.00 -5.28
N GLU A 66 -6.08 -8.62 -4.10
CA GLU A 66 -4.98 -8.48 -3.12
C GLU A 66 -3.65 -9.02 -3.67
N CYS A 67 -3.68 -10.17 -4.37
CA CYS A 67 -2.50 -10.72 -5.03
C CYS A 67 -1.92 -9.76 -6.08
N ILE A 68 -2.77 -9.25 -6.98
CA ILE A 68 -2.37 -8.29 -8.02
C ILE A 68 -1.78 -7.03 -7.40
N LYS A 69 -2.36 -6.54 -6.29
CA LYS A 69 -1.82 -5.42 -5.53
C LYS A 69 -0.41 -5.71 -5.03
N GLU A 70 -0.16 -6.85 -4.40
CA GLU A 70 1.19 -7.17 -3.90
C GLU A 70 2.20 -7.30 -5.04
N VAL A 71 1.81 -7.87 -6.19
CA VAL A 71 2.63 -7.89 -7.41
C VAL A 71 2.96 -6.47 -7.89
N ALA A 72 1.97 -5.58 -7.94
CA ALA A 72 2.17 -4.19 -8.34
C ALA A 72 3.13 -3.45 -7.39
N VAL A 73 2.97 -3.64 -6.08
CA VAL A 73 3.80 -3.01 -5.05
C VAL A 73 5.22 -3.58 -5.05
N SER A 74 5.40 -4.90 -5.18
CA SER A 74 6.73 -5.52 -5.23
C SER A 74 7.51 -5.06 -6.45
N SER A 75 6.87 -5.07 -7.63
CA SER A 75 7.44 -4.65 -8.91
C SER A 75 7.48 -3.14 -9.12
N ARG A 76 6.82 -2.35 -8.25
CA ARG A 76 6.66 -0.88 -8.39
C ARG A 76 6.01 -0.49 -9.72
N SER A 77 4.98 -1.23 -10.13
CA SER A 77 4.27 -1.03 -11.40
C SER A 77 2.82 -0.59 -11.14
N GLU A 78 2.55 0.70 -11.34
CA GLU A 78 1.20 1.28 -11.24
C GLU A 78 0.26 0.70 -12.29
N ARG A 79 0.79 0.35 -13.47
CA ARG A 79 0.04 -0.30 -14.54
C ARG A 79 -0.52 -1.65 -14.11
N THR A 80 0.20 -2.35 -13.22
CA THR A 80 -0.28 -3.63 -12.68
C THR A 80 -1.55 -3.44 -11.83
N CYS A 81 -1.72 -2.29 -11.16
CA CYS A 81 -2.95 -1.96 -10.42
C CYS A 81 -4.18 -1.88 -11.35
N GLU A 82 -4.00 -1.66 -12.65
CA GLU A 82 -5.11 -1.62 -13.62
C GLU A 82 -5.80 -2.97 -13.81
N ASN A 83 -5.11 -4.07 -13.48
CA ASN A 83 -5.65 -5.42 -13.54
C ASN A 83 -6.67 -5.74 -12.43
N ILE A 84 -6.85 -4.82 -11.46
CA ILE A 84 -7.83 -4.98 -10.37
C ILE A 84 -9.22 -4.56 -10.88
N GLU A 85 -10.17 -5.51 -10.86
CA GLU A 85 -11.57 -5.26 -11.18
C GLU A 85 -12.16 -4.21 -10.22
N LEU A 86 -12.85 -3.19 -10.71
CA LEU A 86 -13.43 -2.13 -9.86
C LEU A 86 -14.70 -2.58 -9.10
N ALA A 87 -15.36 -3.64 -9.57
CA ALA A 87 -16.59 -4.15 -8.98
C ALA A 87 -16.33 -4.84 -7.61
N GLY A 88 -17.36 -4.95 -6.78
CA GLY A 88 -17.31 -5.76 -5.55
C GLY A 88 -16.27 -5.32 -4.52
N GLY A 89 -15.96 -4.02 -4.44
CA GLY A 89 -14.97 -3.45 -3.51
C GLY A 89 -13.54 -3.37 -4.06
N GLY A 90 -13.29 -3.79 -5.30
CA GLY A 90 -11.96 -3.72 -5.89
C GLY A 90 -11.49 -2.30 -6.24
N ALA A 91 -12.39 -1.31 -6.32
CA ALA A 91 -12.00 0.09 -6.44
C ALA A 91 -11.12 0.55 -5.27
N GLN A 92 -11.49 0.21 -4.03
CA GLN A 92 -10.72 0.52 -2.83
C GLN A 92 -9.35 -0.18 -2.85
N ILE A 93 -9.31 -1.46 -3.26
CA ILE A 93 -8.06 -2.22 -3.39
C ILE A 93 -7.15 -1.61 -4.45
N ARG A 94 -7.73 -1.15 -5.57
CA ARG A 94 -6.97 -0.47 -6.63
C ARG A 94 -6.39 0.86 -6.17
N TYR A 95 -7.14 1.65 -5.41
CA TYR A 95 -6.61 2.91 -4.87
C TYR A 95 -5.52 2.68 -3.82
N ASP A 96 -5.68 1.68 -2.94
CA ASP A 96 -4.61 1.22 -2.03
C ASP A 96 -3.36 0.75 -2.81
N CYS A 97 -3.55 0.03 -3.91
CA CYS A 97 -2.47 -0.38 -4.80
C CYS A 97 -1.70 0.83 -5.38
N LEU A 98 -2.43 1.79 -5.96
CA LEU A 98 -1.83 3.01 -6.53
C LEU A 98 -1.09 3.81 -5.47
N GLU A 99 -1.69 3.99 -4.28
CA GLU A 99 -1.06 4.68 -3.15
C GLU A 99 0.26 4.04 -2.75
N ARG A 100 0.27 2.73 -2.49
CA ARG A 100 1.48 2.01 -2.07
C ARG A 100 2.57 2.03 -3.13
N VAL A 101 2.22 1.94 -4.42
CA VAL A 101 3.17 2.09 -5.52
C VAL A 101 3.73 3.52 -5.59
N ALA A 102 2.86 4.53 -5.48
CA ALA A 102 3.24 5.94 -5.49
C ALA A 102 4.23 6.25 -4.36
N VAL A 103 3.93 5.83 -3.13
CA VAL A 103 4.80 6.02 -1.95
C VAL A 103 6.14 5.32 -2.14
N LYS A 104 6.14 4.07 -2.62
CA LYS A 104 7.37 3.29 -2.83
C LYS A 104 8.25 3.83 -3.95
N LYS A 105 7.67 4.45 -4.97
CA LYS A 105 8.39 5.18 -6.03
C LYS A 105 8.75 6.62 -5.62
N GLY A 106 8.06 7.17 -4.62
CA GLY A 106 8.07 8.60 -4.32
C GLY A 106 7.47 9.44 -5.46
N ASP A 107 6.59 8.88 -6.27
CA ASP A 107 6.01 9.54 -7.45
C ASP A 107 4.54 9.90 -7.17
N TYR A 108 4.31 11.17 -6.85
CA TYR A 108 2.98 11.65 -6.48
C TYR A 108 2.00 11.70 -7.66
N THR A 109 2.49 11.70 -8.90
CA THR A 109 1.61 11.77 -10.08
C THR A 109 0.73 10.52 -10.19
N ILE A 110 1.19 9.39 -9.66
CA ILE A 110 0.43 8.14 -9.55
C ILE A 110 -0.78 8.32 -8.60
N CYS A 111 -0.65 9.15 -7.56
CA CYS A 111 -1.75 9.44 -6.64
C CYS A 111 -2.94 10.08 -7.38
N LEU A 112 -2.69 10.85 -8.46
CA LEU A 112 -3.72 11.60 -9.19
C LEU A 112 -4.82 10.72 -9.81
N ASP A 113 -4.57 9.42 -9.95
CA ASP A 113 -5.56 8.44 -10.41
C ASP A 113 -6.54 7.99 -9.32
N ILE A 114 -6.24 8.29 -8.04
CA ILE A 114 -7.11 8.00 -6.90
C ILE A 114 -8.30 8.97 -6.89
N LYS A 115 -9.52 8.43 -6.96
CA LYS A 115 -10.74 9.25 -7.02
C LYS A 115 -11.27 9.70 -5.67
N PHE A 116 -10.90 9.00 -4.60
CA PHE A 116 -11.32 9.37 -3.25
C PHE A 116 -10.39 10.47 -2.72
N LYS A 117 -10.93 11.66 -2.45
CA LYS A 117 -10.11 12.86 -2.20
C LYS A 117 -9.27 12.72 -0.94
N GLU A 118 -9.82 12.08 0.07
CA GLU A 118 -9.17 11.78 1.34
C GLU A 118 -7.92 10.93 1.12
N GLN A 119 -8.08 9.83 0.39
CA GLN A 119 -6.98 8.91 0.08
C GLN A 119 -5.97 9.54 -0.89
N LEU A 120 -6.42 10.34 -1.86
CA LEU A 120 -5.57 11.14 -2.72
C LEU A 120 -4.69 12.11 -1.91
N GLY A 121 -5.28 12.83 -0.96
CA GLY A 121 -4.57 13.75 -0.07
C GLY A 121 -3.59 13.03 0.86
N GLU A 122 -3.96 11.87 1.37
CA GLU A 122 -3.09 11.01 2.17
C GLU A 122 -1.88 10.51 1.37
N CYS A 123 -2.11 9.97 0.16
CA CYS A 123 -1.07 9.50 -0.75
C CYS A 123 -0.02 10.58 -1.04
N ILE A 124 -0.45 11.77 -1.47
CA ILE A 124 0.44 12.90 -1.75
C ILE A 124 1.16 13.35 -0.47
N GLY A 125 0.43 13.42 0.66
CA GLY A 125 0.97 13.85 1.95
C GLY A 125 2.07 12.92 2.47
N GLN A 126 1.91 11.60 2.36
CA GLN A 126 2.94 10.63 2.74
C GLN A 126 4.22 10.83 1.92
N ILE A 127 4.10 11.05 0.61
CA ILE A 127 5.25 11.31 -0.28
C ILE A 127 5.93 12.63 0.08
N ALA A 128 5.16 13.69 0.32
CA ALA A 128 5.67 14.99 0.75
C ALA A 128 6.49 14.87 2.05
N VAL A 129 5.98 14.15 3.04
CA VAL A 129 6.67 13.91 4.32
C VAL A 129 7.93 13.07 4.13
N ALA A 130 7.85 12.00 3.35
CA ALA A 130 9.00 11.12 3.08
C ALA A 130 10.13 11.87 2.36
N LYS A 131 9.78 12.74 1.41
CA LYS A 131 10.72 13.59 0.66
C LYS A 131 11.13 14.87 1.39
N LYS A 132 10.45 15.22 2.49
CA LYS A 132 10.55 16.53 3.17
C LYS A 132 10.27 17.70 2.21
N ASP A 133 9.38 17.50 1.25
CA ASP A 133 9.04 18.45 0.20
C ASP A 133 7.68 19.09 0.51
N ALA A 134 7.70 20.30 1.06
CA ALA A 134 6.50 21.03 1.42
C ALA A 134 5.69 21.51 0.21
N LEU A 135 6.31 21.61 -0.98
CA LEU A 135 5.60 22.05 -2.19
C LEU A 135 4.51 21.04 -2.56
N LEU A 136 4.78 19.74 -2.35
CA LEU A 136 3.80 18.67 -2.57
C LEU A 136 2.58 18.77 -1.64
N CYS A 137 2.70 19.40 -0.46
CA CYS A 137 1.52 19.64 0.36
C CYS A 137 0.51 20.55 -0.33
N GLY A 138 0.96 21.48 -1.18
CA GLY A 138 0.09 22.32 -2.01
C GLY A 138 -0.75 21.56 -3.04
N GLU A 139 -0.27 20.39 -3.48
CA GLU A 139 -0.93 19.52 -4.47
C GLU A 139 -2.05 18.66 -3.85
N THR A 140 -2.12 18.59 -2.52
CA THR A 140 -3.23 17.88 -1.85
C THR A 140 -4.56 18.61 -2.12
N PRO A 141 -5.69 17.88 -2.30
CA PRO A 141 -6.96 18.52 -2.61
C PRO A 141 -7.35 19.56 -1.56
N ASN A 142 -7.50 20.82 -2.00
CA ASN A 142 -7.85 21.97 -1.17
C ASN A 142 -9.38 22.09 -0.91
N ALA A 143 -10.13 21.01 -1.09
CA ALA A 143 -11.58 21.02 -1.02
C ALA A 143 -12.06 19.88 -0.13
N ALA A 144 -12.90 20.23 0.85
CA ALA A 144 -13.75 19.35 1.66
C ALA A 144 -13.36 17.86 1.62
N LEU A 145 -12.17 17.53 2.15
CA LEU A 145 -11.75 16.14 2.40
C LEU A 145 -12.67 15.48 3.44
N SER A 146 -13.45 16.26 4.16
CA SER A 146 -14.75 15.83 4.68
C SER A 146 -15.63 17.07 4.76
N GLU A 147 -16.96 16.89 4.82
CA GLU A 147 -17.87 18.00 5.17
C GLU A 147 -17.50 18.65 6.52
N LYS A 148 -16.76 17.94 7.38
CA LYS A 148 -16.39 18.37 8.74
C LYS A 148 -15.03 19.06 8.83
N ASP A 149 -14.07 18.71 7.98
CA ASP A 149 -12.72 19.30 7.95
C ASP A 149 -12.11 19.28 6.54
N PRO A 150 -12.34 20.35 5.75
CA PRO A 150 -11.88 20.46 4.38
C PRO A 150 -10.38 20.47 4.15
N TYR A 151 -9.60 20.86 5.15
CA TYR A 151 -8.17 21.13 4.99
C TYR A 151 -7.31 20.07 5.69
N LEU A 152 -7.92 18.97 6.16
CA LEU A 152 -7.26 18.02 7.06
C LEU A 152 -5.97 17.44 6.48
N ALA A 153 -6.00 16.87 5.28
CA ALA A 153 -4.80 16.25 4.70
C ALA A 153 -3.73 17.29 4.39
N ARG A 154 -4.09 18.44 3.81
CA ARG A 154 -3.15 19.51 3.46
C ARG A 154 -2.40 20.04 4.68
N GLU A 155 -3.13 20.46 5.71
CA GLU A 155 -2.48 21.05 6.88
C GLU A 155 -1.74 20.00 7.71
N ASN A 156 -2.22 18.75 7.74
CA ASN A 156 -1.45 17.66 8.33
C ASN A 156 -0.15 17.42 7.55
N CYS A 157 -0.17 17.48 6.22
CA CYS A 157 1.03 17.40 5.40
C CYS A 157 2.03 18.49 5.80
N TYR A 158 1.63 19.76 5.79
CA TYR A 158 2.51 20.86 6.22
C TYR A 158 3.03 20.68 7.64
N ARG A 159 2.15 20.27 8.58
CA ARG A 159 2.54 19.96 9.95
C ARG A 159 3.60 18.87 10.01
N TYR A 160 3.40 17.73 9.35
CA TYR A 160 4.36 16.63 9.41
C TYR A 160 5.68 16.97 8.71
N VAL A 161 5.65 17.70 7.59
CA VAL A 161 6.86 18.18 6.92
C VAL A 161 7.62 19.16 7.84
N ALA A 162 6.93 20.13 8.45
CA ALA A 162 7.50 21.05 9.44
C ALA A 162 8.23 20.31 10.56
N GLY A 163 7.61 19.27 11.13
CA GLY A 163 8.22 18.45 12.17
C GLY A 163 9.48 17.71 11.73
N LYS A 164 9.53 17.27 10.46
CA LYS A 164 10.68 16.56 9.87
C LYS A 164 11.81 17.46 9.41
N THR A 165 11.52 18.70 9.02
CA THR A 165 12.50 19.71 8.58
C THR A 165 12.91 20.67 9.69
N LYS A 166 12.15 20.71 10.78
CA LYS A 166 12.23 21.73 11.85
C LYS A 166 11.98 23.15 11.35
N ASP A 167 11.23 23.30 10.26
CA ASP A 167 10.87 24.59 9.67
C ASP A 167 9.53 25.08 10.23
N ALA A 168 9.59 26.08 11.12
CA ALA A 168 8.42 26.70 11.72
C ALA A 168 7.57 27.49 10.72
N GLY A 169 8.16 27.99 9.63
CA GLY A 169 7.43 28.75 8.60
C GLY A 169 6.38 27.90 7.89
N LEU A 170 6.58 26.58 7.84
CA LEU A 170 5.57 25.66 7.31
C LEU A 170 4.30 25.60 8.17
N CYS A 171 4.37 25.91 9.47
CA CYS A 171 3.20 25.99 10.34
C CYS A 171 2.31 27.19 10.01
N ASP A 172 2.79 28.19 9.26
CA ASP A 172 1.96 29.30 8.80
C ASP A 172 0.98 28.91 7.70
N GLN A 173 1.20 27.78 7.04
CA GLN A 173 0.27 27.20 6.07
C GLN A 173 -0.90 26.45 6.73
N VAL A 174 -0.90 26.31 8.06
CA VAL A 174 -1.93 25.65 8.85
C VAL A 174 -2.91 26.68 9.40
N GLN A 175 -4.15 26.70 8.90
CA GLN A 175 -5.16 27.70 9.27
C GLN A 175 -5.90 27.30 10.55
N ASN A 176 -6.14 26.01 10.75
CA ASN A 176 -6.80 25.55 11.97
C ASN A 176 -5.92 25.79 13.20
N ALA A 177 -6.38 26.62 14.13
CA ALA A 177 -5.61 27.04 15.29
C ALA A 177 -5.07 25.85 16.12
N GLY A 178 -5.89 24.83 16.37
CA GLY A 178 -5.47 23.64 17.13
C GLY A 178 -4.43 22.79 16.40
N ARG A 179 -4.48 22.70 15.06
CA ARG A 179 -3.43 22.05 14.27
C ARG A 179 -2.16 22.90 14.19
N LYS A 180 -2.30 24.23 14.11
CA LYS A 180 -1.16 25.16 14.10
C LYS A 180 -0.40 25.10 15.42
N GLU A 181 -1.11 25.12 16.55
CA GLU A 181 -0.51 24.95 17.88
C GLU A 181 0.24 23.62 17.98
N LYS A 182 -0.38 22.50 17.57
CA LYS A 182 0.30 21.20 17.50
C LYS A 182 1.52 21.21 16.58
N CYS A 183 1.47 21.97 15.48
CA CYS A 183 2.57 22.13 14.55
C CYS A 183 3.76 22.86 15.16
N LEU A 184 3.51 23.91 15.95
CA LEU A 184 4.55 24.66 16.65
C LEU A 184 5.11 23.86 17.83
N ALA A 185 4.24 23.16 18.58
CA ALA A 185 4.63 22.40 19.76
C ALA A 185 5.60 21.23 19.45
N GLN A 186 5.49 20.58 18.28
CA GLN A 186 6.43 19.51 17.88
C GLN A 186 7.84 20.01 17.48
N LEU A 187 8.02 21.34 17.39
CA LEU A 187 9.29 21.96 17.02
C LEU A 187 10.14 22.33 18.24
N GLY A 188 9.56 22.43 19.44
CA GLY A 188 10.20 22.81 20.69
C GLY A 188 10.06 21.78 21.79
#